data_AF-A0A5C6FF32-F1
#
_entry.id   AF-A0A5C6FF32-F1
#
_cell.length_a   1.000
_cell.length_b   1.000
_cell.length_c   1.000
_cell.angle_alpha   90.00
_cell.angle_beta   90.00
_cell.angle_gamma   90.00
#
_symmetry.space_group_name_H-M   'P 1'
#
loop_
_entity.id
_entity.type
_entity.pdbx_description
1 polymer ?
#
loop_
_entity_poly.entity_id
_entity_poly.type
_entity_poly.pdbx_seq_one_letter_code
_entity_poly.pdbx_strand_id
1 'polypeptide(L)'
;MGMFYAYGGALIDENEILAKTESGEFASFARSAMKAPADAAMDFSTGRLTAAEIRGSMVSPVATRTPFEPIGIGKPLTIEIRHVYTGRYPKKNLFHRSADMVVTSAIKSSPVVNEASTAINFLRKDVQARSGFSTPHADEFGTPVVFYTSALTMRNSSLTIKFGFDEFPGAEFEQFSQVLSTAAGLPLFAPASLHLHGASAMTQLIGRLGESLFDRRTAFRATEAITFARPGSTIPVANFALMMQDDEDERRVLQTHVISAGKLVHGETGRAYDGDIPYVVISLDGRRNDELNRFMSHSAVASMLDGIGGGSAAEMDELREAIEIYHDYRLRRRADRIAQKMADQTPGSADFKRSSIEHDALLANIHTEALRPTAHILESSIRQAA
;
A
#
# COMPACT_ATOMS: atom_id res chain seq x y z
N MET A 1 10.43 -14.43 -3.44
CA MET A 1 9.51 -13.27 -3.41
C MET A 1 8.14 -13.75 -3.01
N GLY A 2 7.85 -13.61 -1.72
CA GLY A 2 6.56 -13.99 -1.18
C GLY A 2 5.94 -12.80 -0.49
N MET A 3 5.07 -12.08 -1.19
CA MET A 3 3.96 -11.46 -0.49
C MET A 3 3.02 -12.58 -0.08
N PHE A 4 2.86 -12.77 1.23
CA PHE A 4 1.95 -13.77 1.77
C PHE A 4 0.67 -13.09 2.24
N TYR A 5 -0.46 -13.57 1.77
CA TYR A 5 -1.75 -13.07 2.17
C TYR A 5 -2.27 -13.86 3.37
N ALA A 6 -2.78 -13.15 4.36
CA ALA A 6 -3.47 -13.80 5.46
C ALA A 6 -4.81 -14.36 4.97
N TYR A 7 -5.04 -15.65 5.20
CA TYR A 7 -6.33 -16.31 4.99
C TYR A 7 -6.60 -17.20 6.20
N GLY A 8 -7.45 -16.72 7.12
CA GLY A 8 -7.64 -17.39 8.41
C GLY A 8 -6.32 -17.55 9.16
N GLY A 9 -6.02 -18.77 9.60
CA GLY A 9 -4.75 -19.15 10.22
C GLY A 9 -3.62 -19.51 9.25
N ALA A 10 -3.71 -19.21 7.95
CA ALA A 10 -2.67 -19.50 6.96
C ALA A 10 -2.11 -18.22 6.32
N LEU A 11 -0.84 -18.28 5.88
CA LEU A 11 -0.13 -17.24 5.13
C LEU A 11 0.25 -17.81 3.76
N ILE A 12 -0.51 -17.44 2.73
CA ILE A 12 -0.47 -18.14 1.45
C ILE A 12 0.18 -17.26 0.40
N ASP A 13 1.10 -17.82 -0.39
CA ASP A 13 1.66 -17.15 -1.57
C ASP A 13 0.74 -17.28 -2.80
N GLU A 14 0.99 -16.44 -3.81
CA GLU A 14 0.20 -16.45 -5.05
C GLU A 14 0.26 -17.80 -5.79
N ASN A 15 1.40 -18.49 -5.78
CA ASN A 15 1.55 -19.75 -6.51
C ASN A 15 0.70 -20.86 -5.90
N GLU A 16 0.63 -20.92 -4.57
CA GLU A 16 -0.22 -21.87 -3.86
C GLU A 16 -1.71 -21.56 -4.06
N ILE A 17 -2.11 -20.28 -4.08
CA ILE A 17 -3.48 -19.89 -4.42
C ILE A 17 -3.83 -20.34 -5.85
N LEU A 18 -2.93 -20.11 -6.82
CA LEU A 18 -3.14 -20.53 -8.21
C LEU A 18 -3.25 -22.06 -8.31
N ALA A 19 -2.30 -22.80 -7.73
CA ALA A 19 -2.28 -24.26 -7.76
C ALA A 19 -3.58 -24.87 -7.19
N LYS A 20 -4.07 -24.35 -6.06
CA LYS A 20 -5.32 -24.81 -5.43
C LYS A 20 -6.58 -24.37 -6.16
N THR A 21 -6.51 -23.27 -6.92
CA THR A 21 -7.60 -22.85 -7.79
C THR A 21 -7.70 -23.78 -9.00
N GLU A 22 -6.56 -24.09 -9.63
CA GLU A 22 -6.47 -25.00 -10.77
C GLU A 22 -6.84 -26.45 -10.41
N SER A 23 -6.46 -26.92 -9.21
CA SER A 23 -6.85 -28.25 -8.71
C SER A 23 -8.33 -28.35 -8.33
N GLY A 24 -9.05 -27.22 -8.24
CA GLY A 24 -10.44 -27.16 -7.83
C GLY A 24 -10.67 -27.32 -6.32
N GLU A 25 -9.60 -27.29 -5.50
CA GLU A 25 -9.68 -27.38 -4.04
C GLU A 25 -10.50 -26.24 -3.45
N PHE A 26 -10.36 -25.01 -3.95
CA PHE A 26 -11.21 -23.88 -3.52
C PHE A 26 -12.70 -24.13 -3.77
N ALA A 27 -13.05 -24.66 -4.94
CA ALA A 27 -14.44 -24.99 -5.28
C ALA A 27 -14.98 -26.15 -4.43
N SER A 28 -14.13 -27.14 -4.12
CA SER A 28 -14.46 -28.24 -3.22
C SER A 28 -14.74 -27.71 -1.81
N PHE A 29 -13.81 -26.92 -1.27
CA PHE A 29 -13.93 -26.30 0.04
C PHE A 29 -15.15 -25.38 0.15
N ALA A 30 -15.42 -24.53 -0.84
CA ALA A 30 -16.61 -23.68 -0.83
C ALA A 30 -17.91 -24.50 -0.77
N ARG A 31 -18.00 -25.60 -1.54
CA ARG A 31 -19.15 -26.51 -1.49
C ARG A 31 -19.26 -27.20 -0.12
N SER A 32 -18.15 -27.64 0.46
CA SER A 32 -18.12 -28.24 1.81
C SER A 32 -18.53 -27.22 2.87
N ALA A 33 -18.04 -25.98 2.81
CA ALA A 33 -18.34 -24.91 3.75
C ALA A 33 -19.82 -24.51 3.75
N MET A 34 -20.50 -24.63 2.60
CA MET A 34 -21.95 -24.43 2.49
C MET A 34 -22.76 -25.59 3.06
N LYS A 35 -22.29 -26.83 2.91
CA LYS A 35 -23.01 -28.04 3.36
C LYS A 35 -22.79 -28.36 4.84
N ALA A 36 -21.54 -28.35 5.28
CA ALA A 36 -21.10 -28.72 6.62
C ALA A 36 -20.02 -27.73 7.11
N PRO A 37 -20.41 -26.54 7.57
CA PRO A 37 -19.53 -25.49 8.09
C PRO A 37 -18.43 -25.94 9.05
N ALA A 38 -18.76 -26.83 9.97
CA ALA A 38 -17.85 -27.22 11.05
C ALA A 38 -16.70 -28.11 10.57
N ASP A 39 -16.92 -28.87 9.49
CA ASP A 39 -15.98 -29.87 8.99
C ASP A 39 -15.19 -29.38 7.76
N ALA A 40 -15.61 -28.25 7.19
CA ALA A 40 -15.00 -27.69 6.00
C ALA A 40 -13.67 -27.01 6.34
N ALA A 41 -12.59 -27.60 5.82
CA ALA A 41 -11.26 -27.05 5.92
C ALA A 41 -10.43 -27.33 4.66
N MET A 42 -9.41 -26.51 4.45
CA MET A 42 -8.45 -26.61 3.37
C MET A 42 -7.05 -26.42 3.95
N ASP A 43 -6.17 -27.36 3.65
CA ASP A 43 -4.79 -27.32 4.12
C ASP A 43 -3.93 -26.53 3.13
N PHE A 44 -3.10 -25.65 3.66
CA PHE A 44 -2.06 -24.90 2.95
C PHE A 44 -0.69 -25.32 3.46
N SER A 45 0.36 -25.00 2.71
CA SER A 45 1.75 -25.29 3.08
C SER A 45 2.17 -24.66 4.41
N THR A 46 1.48 -23.60 4.84
CA THR A 46 1.77 -22.80 6.04
C THR A 46 0.73 -22.95 7.15
N GLY A 47 -0.34 -23.72 6.95
CA GLY A 47 -1.44 -23.77 7.91
C GLY A 47 -2.74 -24.29 7.33
N ARG A 48 -3.85 -24.11 8.05
CA ARG A 48 -5.17 -24.62 7.64
C ARG A 48 -6.19 -23.49 7.65
N LEU A 49 -7.02 -23.44 6.62
CA LEU A 49 -8.17 -22.55 6.53
C LEU A 49 -9.43 -23.34 6.82
N THR A 50 -10.21 -22.89 7.79
CA THR A 50 -11.51 -23.45 8.15
C THR A 50 -12.64 -22.52 7.73
N ALA A 51 -13.83 -23.07 7.49
CA ALA A 51 -14.98 -22.23 7.15
C ALA A 51 -15.45 -21.32 8.32
N ALA A 52 -15.02 -21.63 9.55
CA ALA A 52 -15.21 -20.77 10.71
C ALA A 52 -14.34 -19.51 10.63
N GLU A 53 -13.11 -19.61 10.12
CA GLU A 53 -12.19 -18.47 9.96
C GLU A 53 -12.54 -17.57 8.77
N ILE A 54 -13.31 -18.06 7.80
CA ILE A 54 -13.81 -17.23 6.69
C ILE A 54 -15.04 -16.44 7.10
N ARG A 55 -15.95 -17.08 7.86
CA ARG A 55 -17.17 -16.44 8.37
C ARG A 55 -16.89 -15.56 9.58
N GLY A 56 -15.95 -16.00 10.40
CA GLY A 56 -15.34 -15.18 11.42
C GLY A 56 -14.35 -14.24 10.75
N SER A 57 -14.78 -13.01 10.46
CA SER A 57 -13.93 -11.88 10.88
C SER A 57 -13.33 -12.26 12.24
N MET A 58 -12.04 -12.09 12.49
CA MET A 58 -11.33 -12.59 13.67
C MET A 58 -11.96 -12.11 15.01
N VAL A 59 -13.12 -12.64 15.38
CA VAL A 59 -13.91 -12.29 16.55
C VAL A 59 -13.55 -13.32 17.60
N SER A 60 -12.46 -13.03 18.29
CA SER A 60 -12.46 -13.34 19.72
C SER A 60 -13.66 -12.58 20.32
N PRO A 61 -14.51 -13.21 21.17
CA PRO A 61 -15.73 -12.59 21.72
C PRO A 61 -15.47 -11.36 22.63
N VAL A 62 -14.23 -10.86 22.69
CA VAL A 62 -13.79 -9.79 23.59
C VAL A 62 -13.39 -8.50 22.84
N ALA A 63 -13.38 -8.45 21.51
CA ALA A 63 -13.21 -7.18 20.78
C ALA A 63 -13.85 -7.22 19.37
N THR A 64 -14.82 -6.34 19.11
CA THR A 64 -15.37 -6.07 17.77
C THR A 64 -14.28 -5.44 16.90
N ARG A 65 -13.59 -6.26 16.10
CA ARG A 65 -12.64 -5.78 15.09
C ARG A 65 -13.40 -5.18 13.91
N THR A 66 -13.02 -3.98 13.47
CA THR A 66 -13.54 -3.38 12.23
C THR A 66 -13.11 -4.25 11.04
N PRO A 67 -14.05 -4.72 10.19
CA PRO A 67 -13.71 -5.54 9.04
C PRO A 67 -13.03 -4.71 7.93
N PHE A 68 -12.26 -5.38 7.08
CA PHE A 68 -11.76 -4.80 5.83
C PHE A 68 -12.90 -4.61 4.83
N GLU A 69 -12.84 -3.54 4.04
CA GLU A 69 -13.78 -3.33 2.93
C GLU A 69 -13.20 -3.88 1.62
N PRO A 70 -14.03 -4.45 0.73
CA PRO A 70 -13.54 -5.07 -0.50
C PRO A 70 -12.78 -4.10 -1.43
N ILE A 71 -11.63 -4.53 -1.94
CA ILE A 71 -10.85 -3.82 -2.96
C ILE A 71 -11.15 -4.34 -4.38
N GLY A 72 -10.72 -3.60 -5.40
CA GLY A 72 -10.82 -4.00 -6.81
C GLY A 72 -11.07 -2.82 -7.74
N ILE A 73 -11.10 -3.07 -9.05
CA ILE A 73 -11.34 -2.03 -10.06
C ILE A 73 -12.67 -1.31 -9.76
N GLY A 74 -12.62 0.02 -9.70
CA GLY A 74 -13.74 0.88 -9.35
C GLY A 74 -14.07 0.99 -7.86
N LYS A 75 -13.34 0.29 -7.00
CA LYS A 75 -13.47 0.43 -5.53
C LYS A 75 -12.29 1.20 -4.96
N PRO A 76 -12.43 1.85 -3.80
CA PRO A 76 -11.29 2.49 -3.16
C PRO A 76 -10.19 1.48 -2.85
N LEU A 77 -8.97 1.98 -2.69
CA LEU A 77 -7.85 1.19 -2.19
C LEU A 77 -6.97 2.10 -1.34
N THR A 78 -6.76 1.68 -0.09
CA THR A 78 -5.75 2.20 0.82
C THR A 78 -4.73 1.11 1.08
N ILE A 79 -3.45 1.43 0.92
CA ILE A 79 -2.33 0.59 1.35
C ILE A 79 -1.67 1.28 2.53
N GLU A 80 -1.53 0.58 3.65
CA GLU A 80 -0.86 1.10 4.85
C GLU A 80 0.18 0.13 5.39
N ILE A 81 1.27 0.65 5.94
CA ILE A 81 2.22 -0.08 6.78
C ILE A 81 1.59 -0.26 8.16
N ARG A 82 1.37 -1.50 8.56
CA ARG A 82 0.73 -1.87 9.83
C ARG A 82 1.74 -2.29 10.88
N HIS A 83 2.83 -2.91 10.44
CA HIS A 83 3.92 -3.30 11.31
C HIS A 83 5.24 -3.41 10.54
N VAL A 84 6.34 -2.98 11.16
CA VAL A 84 7.70 -3.19 10.71
C VAL A 84 8.45 -3.95 11.79
N TYR A 85 9.13 -5.02 11.42
CA TYR A 85 9.97 -5.80 12.32
C TYR A 85 11.41 -5.84 11.82
N THR A 86 12.34 -5.52 12.71
CA THR A 86 13.74 -5.25 12.33
C THR A 86 14.61 -6.49 12.20
N GLY A 87 14.19 -7.63 12.75
CA GLY A 87 14.97 -8.86 12.73
C GLY A 87 16.35 -8.67 13.32
N ARG A 88 17.39 -9.16 12.65
CA ARG A 88 18.78 -9.03 13.11
C ARG A 88 19.38 -7.61 13.06
N TYR A 89 18.64 -6.61 12.58
CA TYR A 89 19.14 -5.24 12.36
C TYR A 89 18.65 -4.25 13.43
N PRO A 90 19.44 -3.20 13.76
CA PRO A 90 20.78 -2.91 13.25
C PRO A 90 21.82 -3.93 13.73
N LYS A 91 22.89 -4.11 12.95
CA LYS A 91 23.98 -5.01 13.32
C LYS A 91 24.67 -4.46 14.58
N LYS A 92 24.77 -5.28 15.61
CA LYS A 92 25.40 -4.90 16.89
C LYS A 92 26.90 -4.67 16.69
N ASN A 93 27.37 -3.46 16.97
CA ASN A 93 28.79 -3.17 17.16
C ASN A 93 29.09 -3.05 18.67
N LEU A 94 30.34 -3.24 19.10
CA LEU A 94 30.71 -3.24 20.53
C LEU A 94 30.31 -1.94 21.28
N PHE A 95 30.14 -0.83 20.55
CA PHE A 95 29.82 0.49 21.11
C PHE A 95 28.42 1.02 20.74
N HIS A 96 27.73 0.41 19.76
CA HIS A 96 26.41 0.86 19.28
C HIS A 96 25.48 -0.35 19.14
N ARG A 97 24.47 -0.41 20.02
CA ARG A 97 23.45 -1.49 20.05
C ARG A 97 22.14 -1.11 19.38
N SER A 98 22.02 0.15 18.99
CA SER A 98 20.86 0.77 18.37
C SER A 98 21.31 1.73 17.28
N ALA A 99 20.40 2.06 16.38
CA ALA A 99 20.59 3.04 15.32
C ALA A 99 19.24 3.68 15.00
N ASP A 100 19.24 4.81 14.32
CA ASP A 100 18.00 5.41 13.87
C ASP A 100 17.51 4.68 12.62
N MET A 101 16.21 4.53 12.49
CA MET A 101 15.56 3.82 11.39
C MET A 101 14.73 4.77 10.55
N VAL A 102 14.75 4.55 9.24
CA VAL A 102 13.89 5.23 8.27
C VAL A 102 13.14 4.20 7.44
N VAL A 103 11.83 4.39 7.30
CA VAL A 103 10.96 3.52 6.50
C VAL A 103 10.47 4.29 5.29
N THR A 104 10.61 3.70 4.12
CA THR A 104 10.20 4.28 2.85
C THR A 104 9.37 3.30 2.05
N SER A 105 8.49 3.83 1.23
CA SER A 105 7.71 3.06 0.26
C SER A 105 7.80 3.72 -1.11
N ALA A 106 7.70 2.91 -2.16
CA ALA A 106 7.61 3.40 -3.52
C ALA A 106 6.54 2.60 -4.25
N ILE A 107 5.60 3.28 -4.90
CA ILE A 107 4.59 2.60 -5.71
C ILE A 107 4.63 3.10 -7.14
N LYS A 108 4.70 2.15 -8.08
CA LYS A 108 4.53 2.40 -9.50
C LYS A 108 3.14 1.92 -9.90
N SER A 109 2.24 2.86 -10.16
CA SER A 109 0.80 2.59 -10.18
C SER A 109 0.07 2.92 -11.49
N SER A 110 0.69 3.58 -12.48
CA SER A 110 -0.01 3.93 -13.73
C SER A 110 0.93 4.45 -14.83
N PRO A 111 0.59 4.32 -16.13
CA PRO A 111 1.36 4.87 -17.26
C PRO A 111 1.33 6.41 -17.41
N VAL A 112 0.70 7.16 -16.49
CA VAL A 112 0.62 8.63 -16.57
C VAL A 112 1.86 9.31 -16.02
N VAL A 113 2.42 8.77 -14.95
CA VAL A 113 3.67 9.23 -14.34
C VAL A 113 4.60 8.03 -14.40
N ASN A 114 5.59 8.07 -15.28
CA ASN A 114 6.47 6.92 -15.54
C ASN A 114 7.43 6.64 -14.37
N GLU A 115 7.41 7.51 -13.36
CA GLU A 115 8.24 7.50 -12.17
C GLU A 115 7.49 6.84 -11.01
N ALA A 116 8.22 6.04 -10.22
CA ALA A 116 7.67 5.46 -9.00
C ALA A 116 7.52 6.59 -7.98
N SER A 117 6.32 6.76 -7.45
CA SER A 117 6.09 7.74 -6.41
C SER A 117 6.67 7.20 -5.12
N THR A 118 7.72 7.85 -4.61
CA THR A 118 8.43 7.42 -3.41
C THR A 118 8.01 8.30 -2.23
N ALA A 119 7.76 7.68 -1.08
CA ALA A 119 7.37 8.32 0.15
C ALA A 119 8.31 7.92 1.29
N ILE A 120 8.62 8.87 2.15
CA ILE A 120 9.19 8.58 3.46
C ILE A 120 8.00 8.40 4.40
N ASN A 121 7.82 7.18 4.91
CA ASN A 121 6.67 6.85 5.75
C ASN A 121 6.89 7.37 7.17
N PHE A 122 7.98 6.98 7.83
CA PHE A 122 8.29 7.45 9.19
C PHE A 122 9.75 7.22 9.56
N LEU A 123 10.22 7.95 10.57
CA LEU A 123 11.55 7.79 11.18
C LEU A 123 11.41 7.44 12.65
N ARG A 124 12.38 6.69 13.17
CA ARG A 124 12.40 6.26 14.56
C ARG A 124 13.81 6.28 15.12
N LYS A 125 14.00 6.88 16.30
CA LYS A 125 15.31 6.89 16.97
C LYS A 125 15.56 5.61 17.74
N ASP A 126 16.85 5.34 17.99
CA ASP A 126 17.31 4.36 18.97
C ASP A 126 16.71 2.95 18.78
N VAL A 127 16.55 2.55 17.52
CA VAL A 127 15.96 1.26 17.16
C VAL A 127 16.95 0.13 17.40
N GLN A 128 16.49 -0.93 18.05
CA GLN A 128 17.29 -2.11 18.38
C GLN A 128 17.00 -3.29 17.44
N ALA A 129 17.87 -4.31 17.50
CA ALA A 129 17.58 -5.58 16.86
C ALA A 129 16.38 -6.28 17.50
N ARG A 130 15.61 -6.98 16.67
CA ARG A 130 14.43 -7.79 17.02
C ARG A 130 13.30 -6.98 17.64
N SER A 131 13.19 -5.71 17.25
CA SER A 131 12.11 -4.82 17.66
C SER A 131 11.01 -4.76 16.62
N GLY A 132 9.77 -4.65 17.08
CA GLY A 132 8.58 -4.50 16.25
C GLY A 132 7.91 -3.16 16.50
N PHE A 133 7.52 -2.50 15.42
CA PHE A 133 6.93 -1.17 15.44
C PHE A 133 5.62 -1.20 14.67
N SER A 134 4.54 -0.76 15.33
CA SER A 134 3.27 -0.50 14.67
C SER A 134 3.29 0.87 13.97
N THR A 135 2.12 1.38 13.61
CA THR A 135 1.92 2.78 13.19
C THR A 135 2.71 3.75 14.08
N PRO A 136 3.23 4.86 13.52
CA PRO A 136 3.87 5.91 14.32
C PRO A 136 3.02 6.28 15.53
N HIS A 137 3.66 6.46 16.70
CA HIS A 137 2.96 7.02 17.85
C HIS A 137 2.50 8.46 17.57
N ALA A 138 1.57 8.97 18.37
CA ALA A 138 1.04 10.33 18.18
C ALA A 138 2.12 11.43 18.34
N ASP A 139 3.21 11.12 19.04
CA ASP A 139 4.40 11.95 19.23
C ASP A 139 5.55 11.59 18.25
N GLU A 140 5.37 10.55 17.44
CA GLU A 140 6.28 10.19 16.37
C GLU A 140 5.78 10.73 15.04
N PHE A 141 6.72 11.14 14.21
CA PHE A 141 6.39 11.78 12.96
C PHE A 141 6.35 10.80 11.79
N GLY A 142 5.31 10.92 10.96
CA GLY A 142 5.16 10.13 9.75
C GLY A 142 3.72 9.73 9.45
N THR A 143 3.55 8.91 8.42
CA THR A 143 2.28 8.29 8.04
C THR A 143 2.47 6.81 7.74
N PRO A 144 1.54 5.94 8.18
CA PRO A 144 1.53 4.57 7.72
C PRO A 144 1.04 4.45 6.27
N VAL A 145 0.39 5.48 5.71
CA VAL A 145 -0.24 5.39 4.38
C VAL A 145 0.82 5.38 3.29
N VAL A 146 0.77 4.34 2.45
CA VAL A 146 1.66 4.11 1.30
C VAL A 146 1.01 4.57 0.00
N PHE A 147 -0.29 4.31 -0.14
CA PHE A 147 -1.02 4.59 -1.36
C PHE A 147 -2.51 4.75 -1.06
N TYR A 148 -3.15 5.70 -1.73
CA TYR A 148 -4.61 5.83 -1.73
C TYR A 148 -5.16 6.19 -3.11
N THR A 149 -6.30 5.60 -3.45
CA THR A 149 -7.16 6.02 -4.57
C THR A 149 -8.62 5.82 -4.19
N SER A 150 -9.48 6.78 -4.54
CA SER A 150 -10.92 6.71 -4.28
C SER A 150 -11.61 5.65 -5.12
N ALA A 151 -11.06 5.33 -6.31
CA ALA A 151 -11.53 4.23 -7.15
C ALA A 151 -10.39 3.65 -7.99
N LEU A 152 -10.03 2.40 -7.76
CA LEU A 152 -8.89 1.79 -8.43
C LEU A 152 -9.12 1.67 -9.95
N THR A 153 -8.21 2.22 -10.74
CA THR A 153 -8.26 2.18 -12.22
C THR A 153 -7.09 1.40 -12.84
N MET A 154 -6.12 0.99 -12.01
CA MET A 154 -4.91 0.29 -12.41
C MET A 154 -5.09 -1.22 -12.34
N ARG A 155 -4.55 -1.92 -13.33
CA ARG A 155 -4.62 -3.39 -13.42
C ARG A 155 -3.47 -4.07 -12.70
N ASN A 156 -2.36 -3.38 -12.55
CA ASN A 156 -1.16 -3.82 -11.86
C ASN A 156 -0.46 -2.62 -11.22
N SER A 157 0.22 -2.87 -10.11
CA SER A 157 1.17 -1.94 -9.51
C SER A 157 2.39 -2.70 -9.01
N SER A 158 3.51 -2.01 -8.86
CA SER A 158 4.68 -2.53 -8.14
C SER A 158 4.87 -1.69 -6.89
N LEU A 159 4.79 -2.34 -5.73
CA LEU A 159 5.02 -1.75 -4.42
C LEU A 159 6.40 -2.17 -3.93
N THR A 160 7.23 -1.23 -3.53
CA THR A 160 8.48 -1.49 -2.82
C THR A 160 8.39 -0.88 -1.44
N ILE A 161 8.75 -1.64 -0.41
CA ILE A 161 8.99 -1.11 0.94
C ILE A 161 10.45 -1.36 1.29
N LYS A 162 11.09 -0.34 1.85
CA LYS A 162 12.46 -0.42 2.33
C LYS A 162 12.56 0.16 3.72
N PHE A 163 13.46 -0.38 4.52
CA PHE A 163 13.97 0.36 5.66
C PHE A 163 15.47 0.16 5.81
N GLY A 164 16.10 1.19 6.36
CA GLY A 164 17.54 1.24 6.61
C GLY A 164 17.81 1.82 7.98
N PHE A 165 19.06 1.65 8.42
CA PHE A 165 19.55 2.13 9.68
C PHE A 165 20.72 3.07 9.44
N ASP A 166 20.72 4.21 10.10
CA ASP A 166 21.80 5.19 10.02
C ASP A 166 21.93 5.95 11.36
N GLU A 167 22.99 6.73 11.50
CA GLU A 167 23.14 7.69 12.60
C GLU A 167 22.78 9.09 12.09
N PHE A 168 21.57 9.57 12.40
CA PHE A 168 21.19 10.92 12.03
C PHE A 168 21.65 11.90 13.12
N PRO A 169 22.43 12.94 12.79
CA PRO A 169 22.73 14.01 13.73
C PRO A 169 21.45 14.59 14.33
N GLY A 170 21.44 14.83 15.65
CA GLY A 170 20.23 15.24 16.37
C GLY A 170 19.52 16.45 15.78
N ALA A 171 20.27 17.44 15.29
CA ALA A 171 19.73 18.63 14.62
C ALA A 171 19.05 18.32 13.27
N GLU A 172 19.60 17.39 12.48
CA GLU A 172 19.01 16.96 11.20
C GLU A 172 17.72 16.18 11.46
N PHE A 173 17.72 15.30 12.47
CA PHE A 173 16.52 14.58 12.88
C PHE A 173 15.44 15.52 13.41
N GLU A 174 15.78 16.51 14.24
CA GLU A 174 14.84 17.48 14.78
C GLU A 174 14.26 18.38 13.69
N GLN A 175 15.07 18.81 12.73
CA GLN A 175 14.59 19.54 11.56
C GLN A 175 13.63 18.70 10.72
N PHE A 176 13.95 17.41 10.51
CA PHE A 176 13.07 16.47 9.82
C PHE A 176 11.77 16.23 10.59
N SER A 177 11.87 16.06 11.89
CA SER A 177 10.75 15.89 12.80
C SER A 177 9.81 17.09 12.79
N GLN A 178 10.35 18.30 12.83
CA GLN A 178 9.58 19.55 12.75
C GLN A 178 8.91 19.73 11.37
N VAL A 179 9.58 19.27 10.32
CA VAL A 179 9.05 19.20 8.96
C VAL A 179 7.85 18.25 8.91
N LEU A 180 8.00 17.04 9.45
CA LEU A 180 6.94 16.05 9.44
C LEU A 180 5.78 16.43 10.38
N SER A 181 6.04 17.14 11.49
CA SER A 181 5.03 17.62 12.45
C SER A 181 4.05 18.60 11.86
N THR A 182 4.55 19.47 10.97
CA THR A 182 3.78 20.55 10.35
C THR A 182 2.79 20.01 9.32
N ALA A 183 2.99 18.78 8.84
CA ALA A 183 2.15 18.15 7.84
C ALA A 183 1.49 16.84 8.34
N ALA A 184 1.34 16.72 9.66
CA ALA A 184 0.53 15.67 10.29
C ALA A 184 -0.89 15.65 9.70
N GLY A 185 -1.22 14.56 9.00
CA GLY A 185 -2.51 14.36 8.31
C GLY A 185 -2.42 14.28 6.78
N LEU A 186 -1.26 14.64 6.19
CA LEU A 186 -0.99 14.44 4.78
C LEU A 186 0.19 13.48 4.60
N PRO A 187 0.24 12.72 3.50
CA PRO A 187 1.37 11.87 3.24
C PRO A 187 2.57 12.74 2.89
N LEU A 188 3.67 12.46 3.59
CA LEU A 188 4.86 13.29 3.60
C LEU A 188 5.75 12.86 2.47
N PHE A 189 5.51 13.46 1.31
CA PHE A 189 6.40 13.30 0.18
C PHE A 189 7.45 14.42 0.25
N ALA A 190 8.69 14.02 0.54
CA ALA A 190 9.85 14.87 0.34
C ALA A 190 10.03 15.10 -1.17
N PRO A 191 10.31 16.34 -1.68
CA PRO A 191 11.02 17.41 -0.99
C PRO A 191 10.58 18.88 -1.19
N ALA A 192 9.35 19.26 -1.55
CA ALA A 192 9.12 20.71 -1.66
C ALA A 192 7.73 21.25 -1.30
N SER A 193 7.51 21.47 -0.02
CA SER A 193 6.68 22.61 0.40
C SER A 193 7.10 23.22 1.74
N LEU A 194 8.23 22.80 2.30
CA LEU A 194 8.69 23.28 3.61
C LEU A 194 9.60 24.48 3.41
N HIS A 195 8.95 25.62 3.15
CA HIS A 195 9.34 26.97 3.55
C HIS A 195 10.87 27.18 3.63
N LEU A 196 11.39 27.83 2.59
CA LEU A 196 12.77 28.24 2.23
C LEU A 196 13.72 28.78 3.33
N HIS A 197 13.80 28.15 4.48
CA HIS A 197 14.82 28.39 5.51
C HIS A 197 15.59 27.13 5.92
N GLY A 198 15.25 25.95 5.37
CA GLY A 198 15.91 24.66 5.69
C GLY A 198 16.29 23.78 4.48
N ALA A 199 16.19 24.29 3.24
CA ALA A 199 16.40 23.49 2.02
C ALA A 199 17.78 22.80 1.92
N SER A 200 18.81 23.30 2.60
CA SER A 200 20.14 22.68 2.63
C SER A 200 20.18 21.39 3.47
N ALA A 201 19.44 21.31 4.57
CA ALA A 201 19.41 20.14 5.45
C ALA A 201 18.67 18.96 4.80
N MET A 202 17.59 19.23 4.07
CA MET A 202 16.83 18.19 3.38
C MET A 202 17.59 17.58 2.21
N THR A 203 18.31 18.39 1.42
CA THR A 203 19.17 17.89 0.32
C THR A 203 20.34 17.07 0.86
N GLN A 204 20.91 17.42 2.01
CA GLN A 204 21.94 16.62 2.68
C GLN A 204 21.38 15.30 3.20
N LEU A 205 20.16 15.32 3.76
CA LEU A 205 19.45 14.13 4.20
C LEU A 205 19.13 13.22 3.01
N ILE A 206 18.58 13.73 1.92
CA ILE A 206 18.31 12.95 0.70
C ILE A 206 19.60 12.46 0.05
N GLY A 207 20.69 13.23 0.11
CA GLY A 207 22.01 12.76 -0.32
C GLY A 207 22.51 11.56 0.49
N ARG A 208 22.42 11.63 1.83
CA ARG A 208 22.83 10.54 2.73
C ARG A 208 21.88 9.34 2.71
N LEU A 209 20.57 9.59 2.73
CA LEU A 209 19.52 8.58 2.53
C LEU A 209 19.62 7.96 1.13
N GLY A 210 20.00 8.75 0.13
CA GLY A 210 20.38 8.33 -1.22
C GLY A 210 21.42 7.22 -1.20
N GLU A 211 22.56 7.52 -0.56
CA GLU A 211 23.70 6.60 -0.43
C GLU A 211 23.46 5.42 0.55
N SER A 212 22.46 5.46 1.43
CA SER A 212 22.18 4.36 2.39
C SER A 212 20.93 3.52 2.08
N LEU A 213 19.86 4.12 1.54
CA LEU A 213 18.61 3.45 1.16
C LEU A 213 18.48 3.13 -0.33
N PHE A 214 19.23 3.82 -1.20
CA PHE A 214 19.19 3.58 -2.65
C PHE A 214 20.45 2.85 -3.15
N ASP A 215 21.59 3.02 -2.48
CA ASP A 215 22.75 2.14 -2.61
C ASP A 215 22.62 0.86 -1.76
N ARG A 216 23.45 -0.16 -2.04
CA ARG A 216 23.34 -1.59 -1.65
C ARG A 216 23.26 -1.94 -0.14
N ARG A 217 22.94 -1.02 0.76
CA ARG A 217 22.96 -1.18 2.24
C ARG A 217 21.59 -1.14 2.92
N THR A 218 20.48 -1.26 2.20
CA THR A 218 19.15 -1.40 2.83
C THR A 218 19.11 -2.63 3.72
N ALA A 219 18.74 -2.48 4.99
CA ALA A 219 18.58 -3.60 5.90
C ALA A 219 17.39 -4.49 5.53
N PHE A 220 16.38 -3.90 4.89
CA PHE A 220 15.25 -4.60 4.31
C PHE A 220 14.84 -3.93 3.01
N ARG A 221 14.52 -4.76 2.01
CA ARG A 221 13.89 -4.35 0.77
C ARG A 221 12.99 -5.49 0.27
N ALA A 222 11.70 -5.20 0.15
CA ALA A 222 10.75 -6.10 -0.49
C ALA A 222 10.01 -5.35 -1.60
N THR A 223 10.00 -5.93 -2.79
CA THR A 223 9.30 -5.37 -3.96
C THR A 223 8.26 -6.39 -4.42
N GLU A 224 7.00 -6.02 -4.52
CA GLU A 224 5.91 -6.93 -4.83
C GLU A 224 5.01 -6.36 -5.94
N ALA A 225 4.53 -7.25 -6.81
CA ALA A 225 3.57 -6.89 -7.85
C ALA A 225 2.14 -7.12 -7.32
N ILE A 226 1.34 -6.08 -7.23
CA ILE A 226 -0.06 -6.18 -6.84
C ILE A 226 -0.92 -6.15 -8.09
N THR A 227 -1.59 -7.25 -8.40
CA THR A 227 -2.27 -7.45 -9.69
C THR A 227 -3.78 -7.52 -9.53
N PHE A 228 -4.48 -6.47 -9.96
CA PHE A 228 -5.93 -6.34 -9.74
C PHE A 228 -6.78 -6.86 -10.89
N ALA A 229 -6.23 -6.92 -12.12
CA ALA A 229 -7.00 -7.31 -13.31
C ALA A 229 -6.13 -7.83 -14.47
N ARG A 230 -5.13 -8.67 -14.17
CA ARG A 230 -4.37 -9.43 -15.18
C ARG A 230 -4.98 -10.83 -15.34
N PRO A 231 -5.26 -11.29 -16.56
CA PRO A 231 -5.70 -12.66 -16.80
C PRO A 231 -4.69 -13.67 -16.25
N GLY A 232 -5.19 -14.68 -15.53
CA GLY A 232 -4.37 -15.75 -14.94
C GLY A 232 -3.65 -15.38 -13.64
N SER A 233 -3.77 -14.14 -13.15
CA SER A 233 -3.23 -13.73 -11.84
C SER A 233 -4.29 -13.82 -10.75
N THR A 234 -3.84 -13.96 -9.51
CA THR A 234 -4.71 -13.86 -8.34
C THR A 234 -5.06 -12.39 -8.09
N ILE A 235 -6.34 -12.12 -7.84
CA ILE A 235 -6.78 -10.78 -7.46
C ILE A 235 -6.57 -10.67 -5.94
N PRO A 236 -5.82 -9.66 -5.47
CA PRO A 236 -5.62 -9.46 -4.04
C PRO A 236 -6.97 -9.24 -3.35
N VAL A 237 -7.12 -9.81 -2.16
CA VAL A 237 -8.26 -9.57 -1.28
C VAL A 237 -7.92 -8.50 -0.26
N ALA A 238 -8.94 -7.81 0.24
CA ALA A 238 -8.77 -6.83 1.29
C ALA A 238 -8.41 -7.55 2.61
N ASN A 239 -7.14 -7.49 3.00
CA ASN A 239 -6.63 -8.08 4.24
C ASN A 239 -5.22 -7.55 4.55
N PHE A 240 -4.60 -8.11 5.59
CA PHE A 240 -3.16 -8.00 5.81
C PHE A 240 -2.37 -8.85 4.80
N ALA A 241 -1.23 -8.32 4.38
CA ALA A 241 -0.21 -9.04 3.64
C ALA A 241 1.16 -8.90 4.33
N LEU A 242 1.92 -9.98 4.36
CA LEU A 242 3.28 -10.03 4.89
C LEU A 242 4.27 -9.91 3.73
N MET A 243 5.21 -8.99 3.86
CA MET A 243 6.34 -8.81 2.96
C MET A 243 7.63 -9.22 3.68
N MET A 244 8.36 -10.17 3.10
CA MET A 244 9.66 -10.65 3.57
C MET A 244 10.73 -10.42 2.50
N GLN A 245 12.00 -10.56 2.87
CA GLN A 245 13.13 -10.32 1.97
C GLN A 245 13.53 -11.62 1.24
N ASP A 246 13.81 -11.52 -0.06
CA ASP A 246 14.01 -12.66 -0.97
C ASP A 246 15.10 -13.68 -0.59
N ASP A 247 16.11 -13.27 0.16
CA ASP A 247 17.28 -14.08 0.51
C ASP A 247 17.14 -14.82 1.85
N GLU A 248 15.96 -14.77 2.46
CA GLU A 248 15.70 -15.37 3.77
C GLU A 248 14.88 -16.67 3.65
N ASP A 249 15.06 -17.59 4.62
CA ASP A 249 14.27 -18.83 4.67
C ASP A 249 12.87 -18.58 5.26
N GLU A 250 12.03 -17.93 4.46
CA GLU A 250 10.66 -17.53 4.82
C GLU A 250 9.80 -18.73 5.22
N ARG A 251 9.97 -19.88 4.56
CA ARG A 251 9.13 -21.07 4.75
C ARG A 251 9.10 -21.54 6.21
N ARG A 252 10.24 -21.51 6.89
CA ARG A 252 10.33 -21.92 8.29
C ARG A 252 9.49 -21.01 9.21
N VAL A 253 9.47 -19.71 8.92
CA VAL A 253 8.68 -18.74 9.68
C VAL A 253 7.20 -18.98 9.43
N LEU A 254 6.80 -19.13 8.17
CA LEU A 254 5.41 -19.24 7.75
C LEU A 254 4.73 -20.53 8.22
N GLN A 255 5.47 -21.62 8.42
CA GLN A 255 4.93 -22.87 8.97
C GLN A 255 4.43 -22.75 10.40
N THR A 256 4.97 -21.81 11.17
CA THR A 256 4.73 -21.71 12.62
C THR A 256 4.09 -20.39 13.03
N HIS A 257 4.04 -19.41 12.13
CA HIS A 257 3.58 -18.06 12.41
C HIS A 257 2.45 -17.61 11.48
N VAL A 258 1.58 -16.77 12.02
CA VAL A 258 0.40 -16.22 11.37
C VAL A 258 0.30 -14.72 11.64
N ILE A 259 -0.45 -13.97 10.82
CA ILE A 259 -0.76 -12.58 11.11
C ILE A 259 -1.94 -12.50 12.07
N SER A 260 -1.73 -11.91 13.25
CA SER A 260 -2.79 -11.56 14.20
C SER A 260 -2.70 -10.10 14.58
N ALA A 261 -3.81 -9.37 14.45
CA ALA A 261 -3.88 -7.92 14.73
C ALA A 261 -2.79 -7.09 14.02
N GLY A 262 -2.45 -7.46 12.78
CA GLY A 262 -1.45 -6.78 11.96
C GLY A 262 0.00 -7.08 12.34
N LYS A 263 0.27 -8.10 13.16
CA LYS A 263 1.61 -8.53 13.57
C LYS A 263 1.81 -10.02 13.33
N LEU A 264 3.06 -10.44 13.13
CA LEU A 264 3.41 -11.85 13.02
C LEU A 264 3.54 -12.45 14.42
N VAL A 265 2.77 -13.51 14.69
CA VAL A 265 2.76 -14.23 15.97
C VAL A 265 2.82 -15.72 15.73
N HIS A 266 3.34 -16.48 16.68
CA HIS A 266 3.32 -17.94 16.62
C HIS A 266 1.87 -18.45 16.67
N GLY A 267 1.48 -19.33 15.75
CA GLY A 267 0.09 -19.77 15.58
C GLY A 267 -0.50 -20.43 16.83
N GLU A 268 0.28 -21.29 17.50
CA GLU A 268 -0.19 -22.00 18.71
C GLU A 268 -0.08 -21.17 20.00
N THR A 269 1.07 -20.52 20.22
CA THR A 269 1.36 -19.86 21.52
C THR A 269 0.92 -18.40 21.56
N GLY A 270 0.61 -17.80 20.41
CA GLY A 270 0.31 -16.37 20.28
C GLY A 270 1.49 -15.44 20.59
N ARG A 271 2.69 -15.98 20.85
CA ARG A 271 3.89 -15.19 21.14
C ARG A 271 4.27 -14.37 19.91
N ALA A 272 4.65 -13.12 20.13
CA ALA A 272 5.18 -12.28 19.06
C ALA A 272 6.44 -12.91 18.46
N TYR A 273 6.57 -12.80 17.14
CA TYR A 273 7.77 -13.25 16.45
C TYR A 273 9.01 -12.50 16.95
N ASP A 274 10.07 -13.23 17.30
CA ASP A 274 11.32 -12.73 17.86
C ASP A 274 12.56 -13.23 17.08
N GLY A 275 12.36 -13.72 15.86
CA GLY A 275 13.40 -14.28 15.01
C GLY A 275 14.29 -13.23 14.31
N ASP A 276 15.26 -13.69 13.53
CA ASP A 276 16.26 -12.81 12.90
C ASP A 276 15.83 -12.25 11.55
N ILE A 277 14.76 -12.78 10.94
CA ILE A 277 14.30 -12.36 9.61
C ILE A 277 13.43 -11.09 9.74
N PRO A 278 13.83 -9.96 9.13
CA PRO A 278 13.00 -8.76 9.10
C PRO A 278 11.73 -8.98 8.26
N TYR A 279 10.66 -8.28 8.61
CA TYR A 279 9.43 -8.31 7.81
C TYR A 279 8.64 -7.00 7.91
N VAL A 280 7.75 -6.79 6.96
CA VAL A 280 6.75 -5.72 7.00
C VAL A 280 5.36 -6.32 6.81
N VAL A 281 4.39 -5.90 7.62
CA VAL A 281 2.97 -6.20 7.40
C VAL A 281 2.32 -4.95 6.84
N ILE A 282 1.65 -5.09 5.70
CA ILE A 282 0.79 -4.06 5.12
C ILE A 282 -0.68 -4.46 5.23
N SER A 283 -1.57 -3.49 5.14
CA SER A 283 -3.01 -3.74 4.91
C SER A 283 -3.44 -3.24 3.54
N LEU A 284 -4.34 -3.97 2.91
CA LEU A 284 -5.10 -3.57 1.74
C LEU A 284 -6.57 -3.40 2.17
N ASP A 285 -7.06 -2.16 2.21
CA ASP A 285 -8.45 -1.86 2.63
C ASP A 285 -9.17 -1.05 1.55
N GLY A 286 -10.40 -1.45 1.21
CA GLY A 286 -11.26 -0.77 0.24
C GLY A 286 -12.09 0.36 0.83
N ARG A 287 -11.84 0.74 2.08
CA ARG A 287 -12.55 1.83 2.75
C ARG A 287 -12.24 3.16 2.09
N ARG A 288 -13.29 3.94 1.85
CA ARG A 288 -13.18 5.32 1.39
C ARG A 288 -12.65 6.22 2.50
N ASN A 289 -11.66 7.05 2.17
CA ASN A 289 -11.14 8.08 3.06
C ASN A 289 -11.03 9.41 2.30
N ASP A 290 -11.96 10.32 2.55
CA ASP A 290 -12.02 11.58 1.82
C ASP A 290 -10.84 12.51 2.12
N GLU A 291 -10.20 12.36 3.29
CA GLU A 291 -9.00 13.12 3.67
C GLU A 291 -7.79 12.74 2.82
N LEU A 292 -7.77 11.52 2.28
CA LEU A 292 -6.68 11.01 1.45
C LEU A 292 -6.91 11.24 -0.06
N ASN A 293 -8.02 11.85 -0.48
CA ASN A 293 -8.33 12.04 -1.90
C ASN A 293 -7.21 12.75 -2.70
N ARG A 294 -6.43 13.63 -2.05
CA ARG A 294 -5.30 14.33 -2.69
C ARG A 294 -3.94 13.64 -2.52
N PHE A 295 -3.91 12.44 -1.93
CA PHE A 295 -2.68 11.67 -1.66
C PHE A 295 -1.77 11.59 -2.89
N MET A 296 -2.33 11.17 -4.03
CA MET A 296 -1.54 10.92 -5.24
C MET A 296 -0.96 12.19 -5.88
N SER A 297 -1.71 13.28 -5.90
CA SER A 297 -1.23 14.56 -6.42
C SER A 297 -0.09 15.09 -5.56
N HIS A 298 -0.22 15.02 -4.23
CA HIS A 298 0.86 15.37 -3.31
C HIS A 298 2.10 14.49 -3.52
N SER A 299 1.89 13.21 -3.85
CA SER A 299 2.94 12.23 -4.12
C SER A 299 3.78 12.57 -5.34
N ALA A 300 3.10 12.91 -6.43
CA ALA A 300 3.74 13.24 -7.69
C ALA A 300 4.53 14.54 -7.61
N VAL A 301 3.96 15.57 -6.97
CA VAL A 301 4.58 16.90 -6.78
C VAL A 301 5.96 16.75 -6.15
N ALA A 302 6.02 16.05 -5.03
CA ALA A 302 7.27 15.80 -4.34
C ALA A 302 8.28 15.02 -5.18
N SER A 303 7.87 13.94 -5.86
CA SER A 303 8.82 13.19 -6.71
C SER A 303 9.47 14.08 -7.79
N MET A 304 8.74 15.03 -8.37
CA MET A 304 9.28 15.98 -9.36
C MET A 304 10.26 17.00 -8.76
N LEU A 305 10.06 17.35 -7.49
CA LEU A 305 10.81 18.42 -6.82
C LEU A 305 12.19 17.98 -6.33
N ASP A 306 12.39 16.67 -6.19
CA ASP A 306 13.71 16.08 -5.90
C ASP A 306 14.75 16.47 -6.96
N GLY A 307 14.31 16.74 -8.20
CA GLY A 307 15.18 17.16 -9.29
C GLY A 307 15.41 18.67 -9.43
N ILE A 308 14.59 19.54 -8.82
CA ILE A 308 14.55 20.98 -9.19
C ILE A 308 15.24 21.89 -8.15
N GLY A 309 15.52 21.39 -6.94
CA GLY A 309 16.35 22.11 -5.98
C GLY A 309 15.73 23.43 -5.47
N GLY A 310 14.70 23.32 -4.63
CA GLY A 310 14.17 24.41 -3.80
C GLY A 310 13.31 25.45 -4.53
N GLY A 311 12.06 25.61 -4.09
CA GLY A 311 11.18 26.73 -4.46
C GLY A 311 10.31 27.17 -3.28
N SER A 312 9.63 28.30 -3.42
CA SER A 312 8.82 28.92 -2.36
C SER A 312 7.50 28.18 -2.15
N ALA A 313 6.90 28.28 -0.96
CA ALA A 313 5.64 27.59 -0.66
C ALA A 313 4.50 27.93 -1.65
N ALA A 314 4.45 29.18 -2.13
CA ALA A 314 3.47 29.61 -3.14
C ALA A 314 3.69 28.90 -4.49
N GLU A 315 4.93 28.82 -4.97
CA GLU A 315 5.27 28.08 -6.19
C GLU A 315 4.92 26.59 -6.07
N MET A 316 5.00 26.04 -4.86
CA MET A 316 4.65 24.63 -4.59
C MET A 316 3.16 24.38 -4.60
N ASP A 317 2.37 25.30 -4.07
CA ASP A 317 0.91 25.22 -4.17
C ASP A 317 0.43 25.36 -5.62
N GLU A 318 1.04 26.28 -6.39
CA GLU A 318 0.76 26.44 -7.82
C GLU A 318 1.15 25.19 -8.62
N LEU A 319 2.34 24.63 -8.37
CA LEU A 319 2.78 23.38 -9.01
C LEU A 319 1.88 22.21 -8.64
N ARG A 320 1.47 22.11 -7.38
CA ARG A 320 0.52 21.10 -6.90
C ARG A 320 -0.81 21.21 -7.60
N GLU A 321 -1.37 22.41 -7.70
CA GLU A 321 -2.60 22.65 -8.43
C GLU A 321 -2.44 22.31 -9.92
N ALA A 322 -1.34 22.70 -10.55
CA ALA A 322 -1.05 22.38 -11.95
C ALA A 322 -0.94 20.86 -12.18
N ILE A 323 -0.30 20.12 -11.27
CA ILE A 323 -0.18 18.65 -11.33
C ILE A 323 -1.55 17.99 -11.10
N GLU A 324 -2.34 18.47 -10.14
CA GLU A 324 -3.71 18.01 -9.87
C GLU A 324 -4.59 18.20 -11.12
N ILE A 325 -4.58 19.39 -11.71
CA ILE A 325 -5.30 19.71 -12.96
C ILE A 325 -4.82 18.82 -14.10
N TYR A 326 -3.51 18.64 -14.26
CA TYR A 326 -2.96 17.79 -15.32
C TYR A 326 -3.37 16.32 -15.15
N HIS A 327 -3.29 15.81 -13.92
CA HIS A 327 -3.72 14.46 -13.57
C HIS A 327 -5.21 14.26 -13.89
N ASP A 328 -6.06 15.16 -13.42
CA ASP A 328 -7.51 15.13 -13.65
C ASP A 328 -7.85 15.25 -15.14
N TYR A 329 -7.12 16.07 -15.89
CA TYR A 329 -7.27 16.19 -17.34
C TYR A 329 -6.96 14.85 -18.04
N ARG A 330 -5.90 14.16 -17.61
CA ARG A 330 -5.54 12.83 -18.15
C ARG A 330 -6.59 11.78 -17.82
N LEU A 331 -7.13 11.79 -16.60
CA LEU A 331 -8.25 10.94 -16.19
C LEU A 331 -9.48 11.21 -17.04
N ARG A 332 -9.86 12.48 -17.20
CA ARG A 332 -10.99 12.91 -18.04
C ARG A 332 -10.84 12.44 -19.47
N ARG A 333 -9.69 12.67 -20.10
CA ARG A 333 -9.41 12.20 -21.49
C ARG A 333 -9.47 10.68 -21.63
N ARG A 334 -9.15 9.92 -20.58
CA ARG A 334 -9.34 8.46 -20.57
C ARG A 334 -10.81 8.10 -20.41
N ALA A 335 -11.54 8.76 -19.53
CA ALA A 335 -12.98 8.56 -19.34
C ALA A 335 -13.74 8.82 -20.65
N ASP A 336 -13.48 9.94 -21.33
CA ASP A 336 -14.11 10.27 -22.63
C ASP A 336 -13.88 9.17 -23.67
N ARG A 337 -12.66 8.59 -23.74
CA ARG A 337 -12.37 7.48 -24.66
C ARG A 337 -13.09 6.19 -24.30
N ILE A 338 -13.30 5.92 -23.01
CA ILE A 338 -14.07 4.75 -22.58
C ILE A 338 -15.55 4.97 -22.88
N ALA A 339 -16.08 6.17 -22.66
CA ALA A 339 -17.46 6.52 -23.02
C ALA A 339 -17.71 6.34 -24.52
N GLN A 340 -16.78 6.77 -25.38
CA GLN A 340 -16.85 6.50 -26.83
C GLN A 340 -16.90 5.00 -27.14
N LYS A 341 -16.04 4.20 -26.52
CA LYS A 341 -16.06 2.73 -26.69
C LYS A 341 -17.36 2.09 -26.21
N MET A 342 -17.96 2.63 -25.14
CA MET A 342 -19.23 2.13 -24.61
C MET A 342 -20.39 2.39 -25.57
N ALA A 343 -20.35 3.46 -26.37
CA ALA A 343 -21.38 3.77 -27.36
C ALA A 343 -21.46 2.69 -28.47
N ASP A 344 -20.34 2.03 -28.77
CA ASP A 344 -20.28 0.94 -29.75
C ASP A 344 -20.58 -0.44 -29.13
N GLN A 345 -20.79 -0.52 -27.81
CA GLN A 345 -21.02 -1.77 -27.08
C GLN A 345 -22.50 -1.98 -26.78
N THR A 346 -22.97 -3.23 -26.87
CA THR A 346 -24.34 -3.57 -26.47
C THR A 346 -24.55 -3.27 -24.98
N PRO A 347 -25.54 -2.43 -24.61
CA PRO A 347 -25.86 -2.14 -23.22
C PRO A 347 -26.08 -3.41 -22.40
N GLY A 348 -25.45 -3.47 -21.22
CA GLY A 348 -25.56 -4.62 -20.31
C GLY A 348 -24.68 -5.83 -20.63
N SER A 349 -23.97 -5.84 -21.77
CA SER A 349 -22.94 -6.84 -22.06
C SER A 349 -21.82 -6.83 -20.99
N ALA A 350 -21.07 -7.92 -20.87
CA ALA A 350 -19.94 -7.99 -19.93
C ALA A 350 -18.89 -6.91 -20.22
N ASP A 351 -18.66 -6.61 -21.50
CA ASP A 351 -17.74 -5.57 -21.94
C ASP A 351 -18.25 -4.17 -21.57
N PHE A 352 -19.54 -3.89 -21.81
CA PHE A 352 -20.16 -2.64 -21.40
C PHE A 352 -20.08 -2.42 -19.89
N LYS A 353 -20.40 -3.44 -19.08
CA LYS A 353 -20.32 -3.36 -17.62
C LYS A 353 -18.90 -3.06 -17.15
N ARG A 354 -17.91 -3.73 -17.73
CA ARG A 354 -16.48 -3.52 -17.41
C ARG A 354 -16.02 -2.11 -17.80
N SER A 355 -16.39 -1.63 -18.99
CA SER A 355 -16.12 -0.27 -19.44
C SER A 355 -16.79 0.76 -18.54
N SER A 356 -18.04 0.52 -18.12
CA SER A 356 -18.79 1.41 -17.20
C SER A 356 -18.09 1.53 -15.86
N ILE A 357 -17.69 0.40 -15.24
CA ILE A 357 -16.96 0.41 -13.97
C ILE A 357 -15.64 1.19 -14.12
N GLU A 358 -14.90 0.97 -15.20
CA GLU A 358 -13.64 1.70 -15.44
C GLU A 358 -13.87 3.19 -15.67
N HIS A 359 -14.91 3.56 -16.42
CA HIS A 359 -15.31 4.94 -16.65
C HIS A 359 -15.65 5.64 -15.32
N ASP A 360 -16.52 5.04 -14.50
CA ASP A 360 -16.96 5.61 -13.24
C ASP A 360 -15.80 5.73 -12.25
N ALA A 361 -14.89 4.75 -12.25
CA ALA A 361 -13.67 4.80 -11.48
C ALA A 361 -12.76 5.97 -11.88
N LEU A 362 -12.63 6.27 -13.18
CA LEU A 362 -11.85 7.42 -13.63
C LEU A 362 -12.49 8.72 -13.16
N LEU A 363 -13.80 8.85 -13.26
CA LEU A 363 -14.52 10.04 -12.82
C LEU A 363 -14.45 10.25 -11.30
N ALA A 364 -14.50 9.18 -10.52
CA ALA A 364 -14.40 9.23 -9.06
C ALA A 364 -13.04 9.76 -8.56
N ASN A 365 -11.99 9.66 -9.38
CA ASN A 365 -10.67 10.22 -9.07
C ASN A 365 -10.43 11.62 -9.66
N ILE A 366 -11.45 12.25 -10.29
CA ILE A 366 -11.34 13.65 -10.73
C ILE A 366 -11.77 14.54 -9.56
N HIS A 367 -10.83 15.34 -9.06
CA HIS A 367 -11.05 16.22 -7.91
C HIS A 367 -11.43 17.64 -8.31
N THR A 368 -10.95 18.10 -9.47
CA THR A 368 -11.21 19.41 -10.06
C THR A 368 -12.61 19.45 -10.65
N GLU A 369 -13.49 20.25 -10.05
CA GLU A 369 -14.90 20.34 -10.44
C GLU A 369 -15.08 20.70 -11.93
N ALA A 370 -14.28 21.64 -12.45
CA ALA A 370 -14.32 22.07 -13.85
C ALA A 370 -14.02 20.95 -14.86
N LEU A 371 -13.33 19.88 -14.44
CA LEU A 371 -12.98 18.74 -15.29
C LEU A 371 -13.95 17.56 -15.14
N ARG A 372 -14.89 17.62 -14.20
CA ARG A 372 -15.95 16.61 -14.09
C ARG A 372 -16.93 16.74 -15.27
N PRO A 373 -17.45 15.64 -15.82
CA PRO A 373 -18.48 15.71 -16.84
C PRO A 373 -19.74 16.35 -16.25
N THR A 374 -20.30 17.34 -16.94
CA THR A 374 -21.62 17.87 -16.60
C THR A 374 -22.66 16.77 -16.85
N ALA A 375 -23.50 16.47 -15.85
CA ALA A 375 -24.50 15.39 -15.90
C ALA A 375 -25.37 15.41 -17.18
N HIS A 376 -25.52 16.58 -17.80
CA HIS A 376 -26.29 16.81 -19.02
C HIS A 376 -25.78 16.05 -20.27
N ILE A 377 -24.51 15.59 -20.30
CA ILE A 377 -23.91 14.85 -21.43
C ILE A 377 -24.14 13.34 -21.30
N LEU A 378 -24.26 12.82 -20.07
CA LEU A 378 -24.48 11.39 -19.84
C LEU A 378 -25.91 10.97 -20.21
N GLU A 379 -26.92 11.79 -19.91
CA GLU A 379 -28.31 11.48 -20.25
C GLU A 379 -28.60 11.53 -21.75
N SER A 380 -27.99 12.44 -22.50
CA SER A 380 -28.20 12.55 -23.95
C SER A 380 -27.56 11.38 -24.72
N SER A 381 -26.40 10.90 -24.27
CA SER A 381 -25.70 9.77 -24.87
C SER A 381 -26.42 8.44 -24.62
N ILE A 382 -26.96 8.25 -23.42
CA ILE A 382 -27.69 7.02 -23.05
C ILE A 382 -29.08 6.98 -23.72
N ARG A 383 -29.79 8.12 -23.81
CA ARG A 383 -31.08 8.19 -24.50
C ARG A 383 -31.00 8.08 -26.03
N GLN A 384 -29.83 8.28 -26.63
CA GLN A 384 -29.63 8.05 -28.07
C GLN A 384 -29.20 6.61 -28.39
N ALA A 385 -28.74 5.84 -27.40
CA ALA A 385 -28.27 4.46 -27.56
C ALA A 385 -29.29 3.40 -27.07
N ALA A 386 -30.35 3.82 -26.37
CA ALA A 386 -31.52 3.01 -26.02
C ALA A 386 -32.66 3.30 -26.99
#